data_AF-A0A953B693-F1
#
_entry.id   AF-A0A953B693-F1
#
_cell.length_a   1.000
_cell.length_b   1.000
_cell.length_c   1.000
_cell.angle_alpha   90.00
_cell.angle_beta   90.00
_cell.angle_gamma   90.00
#
_symmetry.space_group_name_H-M   'P 1'
#
loop_
_entity.id
_entity.type
_entity.pdbx_description
1 polymer ?
#
loop_
_entity_poly.entity_id
_entity_poly.type
_entity_poly.pdbx_seq_one_letter_code
_entity_poly.pdbx_strand_id
1 'polypeptide(L)'
;MEHAWRTIRGRVGIHDVRIHDLRRTAASWLAIAGSNLPVIQQILNHSSLTSTQVYARLSIAPVCQALDEQAERILRTVAPVPALALGVEQIEQADEWSG
;
A
#
# COMPACT_ATOMS: atom_id res chain seq x y z
N MET A 1 23.05 -0.77 -24.90
CA MET A 1 22.74 -0.02 -23.66
C MET A 1 24.00 0.39 -22.90
N GLU A 2 25.01 -0.49 -22.76
CA GLU A 2 26.27 -0.21 -22.03
C GLU A 2 27.00 1.07 -22.46
N HIS A 3 27.09 1.33 -23.78
CA HIS A 3 27.81 2.48 -24.32
C HIS A 3 27.14 3.82 -23.98
N ALA A 4 25.83 3.94 -24.21
CA ALA A 4 25.07 5.14 -23.86
C ALA A 4 25.10 5.41 -22.35
N TRP A 5 24.97 4.36 -21.53
CA TRP A 5 25.08 4.47 -20.08
C TRP A 5 26.47 4.95 -19.64
N ARG A 6 27.54 4.43 -20.25
CA ARG A 6 28.91 4.89 -19.98
C ARG A 6 29.11 6.37 -20.31
N THR A 7 28.57 6.84 -21.43
CA THR A 7 28.61 8.26 -21.80
C THR A 7 27.87 9.13 -20.79
N ILE A 8 26.66 8.74 -20.38
CA ILE A 8 25.88 9.48 -19.37
C ILE A 8 26.63 9.53 -18.04
N ARG A 9 27.16 8.40 -17.56
CA ARG A 9 27.99 8.35 -16.34
C ARG A 9 29.20 9.26 -16.40
N GLY A 10 29.90 9.29 -17.53
CA GLY A 10 31.05 10.17 -17.75
C GLY A 10 30.68 11.65 -17.69
N ARG A 11 29.46 12.02 -18.12
CA ARG A 11 28.97 13.41 -18.06
C ARG A 11 28.52 13.84 -16.67
N VAL A 12 27.96 12.91 -15.89
CA VAL A 12 27.42 13.20 -14.55
C VAL A 12 28.47 13.02 -13.43
N GLY A 13 29.63 12.44 -13.75
CA GLY A 13 30.72 12.22 -12.78
C GLY A 13 30.45 11.07 -11.79
N ILE A 14 29.47 10.20 -12.08
CA ILE A 14 29.09 9.08 -11.22
C ILE A 14 29.49 7.77 -11.91
N HIS A 15 30.58 7.16 -11.43
CA HIS A 15 31.17 5.99 -12.08
C HIS A 15 30.68 4.65 -11.49
N ASP A 16 30.29 4.64 -10.21
CA ASP A 16 29.95 3.41 -9.48
C ASP A 16 28.44 3.12 -9.42
N VAL A 17 27.72 3.41 -10.50
CA VAL A 17 26.30 3.05 -10.64
C VAL A 17 26.09 2.26 -11.92
N ARG A 18 25.34 1.15 -11.84
CA ARG A 18 24.94 0.36 -13.00
C ARG A 18 23.51 0.74 -13.39
N ILE A 19 23.20 0.60 -14.68
CA ILE A 19 21.83 0.85 -15.19
C ILE A 19 20.79 -0.05 -14.50
N HIS A 20 21.19 -1.25 -14.07
CA HIS A 20 20.35 -2.16 -13.31
C HIS A 20 20.01 -1.62 -11.92
N ASP A 21 20.86 -0.81 -11.30
CA ASP A 21 20.60 -0.24 -9.97
C ASP A 21 19.46 0.78 -10.06
N LEU A 22 19.46 1.63 -11.10
CA LEU A 22 18.35 2.55 -11.38
C LEU A 22 17.02 1.83 -11.53
N ARG A 23 17.04 0.71 -12.27
CA ARG A 23 15.85 -0.13 -12.45
C ARG A 23 15.35 -0.70 -11.13
N ARG A 24 16.25 -1.15 -10.24
CA ARG A 24 15.89 -1.63 -8.90
C ARG A 24 15.36 -0.50 -8.01
N THR A 25 15.92 0.69 -8.10
CA THR A 25 15.44 1.87 -7.36
C THR A 25 14.02 2.24 -7.79
N ALA A 26 13.74 2.30 -9.10
CA ALA A 26 12.39 2.57 -9.61
C ALA A 26 11.36 1.55 -9.11
N ALA A 27 11.70 0.25 -9.16
CA ALA A 27 10.85 -0.81 -8.65
C ALA A 27 10.58 -0.69 -7.14
N SER A 28 11.60 -0.31 -6.38
CA SER A 28 11.49 -0.12 -4.93
C SER A 28 10.55 1.04 -4.60
N TRP A 29 10.66 2.16 -5.31
CA TRP A 29 9.76 3.30 -5.14
C TRP A 29 8.31 2.96 -5.50
N LEU A 30 8.08 2.23 -6.59
CA LEU A 30 6.73 1.80 -6.96
C LEU A 30 6.09 0.91 -5.89
N ALA A 31 6.87 -0.01 -5.31
CA ALA A 31 6.40 -0.87 -4.23
C ALA A 31 6.10 -0.09 -2.94
N ILE A 32 6.97 0.87 -2.57
CA ILE A 32 6.75 1.77 -1.43
C ILE A 32 5.48 2.61 -1.64
N ALA A 33 5.23 3.07 -2.87
CA ALA A 33 4.04 3.82 -3.25
C ALA A 33 2.75 2.96 -3.32
N GLY A 34 2.83 1.65 -3.04
CA GLY A 34 1.65 0.78 -3.02
C GLY A 34 1.26 0.17 -4.35
N SER A 35 2.09 0.28 -5.38
CA SER A 35 1.85 -0.44 -6.63
C SER A 35 1.91 -1.95 -6.39
N ASN A 36 0.96 -2.69 -6.95
CA ASN A 36 0.95 -4.14 -6.84
C ASN A 36 2.06 -4.79 -7.71
N LEU A 37 2.47 -6.01 -7.35
CA LEU A 37 3.56 -6.71 -8.03
C LEU A 37 3.32 -6.98 -9.52
N PRO A 38 2.10 -7.32 -10.00
CA PRO A 38 1.84 -7.46 -11.43
C PRO A 38 2.07 -6.18 -12.23
N VAL A 39 1.67 -5.02 -11.70
CA VAL A 39 1.92 -3.71 -12.33
C VAL A 39 3.42 -3.43 -12.39
N ILE A 40 4.13 -3.65 -11.28
CA ILE A 40 5.60 -3.47 -11.24
C ILE A 40 6.27 -4.42 -12.23
N GLN A 41 5.83 -5.67 -12.34
CA GLN A 41 6.37 -6.65 -13.30
C GLN A 41 6.23 -6.15 -14.75
N GLN A 42 5.07 -5.60 -15.11
CA GLN A 42 4.82 -5.06 -16.45
C GLN A 42 5.64 -3.82 -16.75
N ILE A 43 5.72 -2.86 -15.80
CA ILE A 43 6.57 -1.66 -15.94
C ILE A 43 8.03 -2.04 -16.15
N LEU A 44 8.49 -3.05 -15.41
CA LEU A 44 9.82 -3.57 -15.56
C LEU A 44 9.96 -4.45 -16.81
N ASN A 45 8.89 -4.97 -17.41
CA ASN A 45 8.96 -5.98 -18.46
C ASN A 45 9.73 -7.24 -17.99
N HIS A 46 9.45 -7.71 -16.77
CA HIS A 46 9.95 -9.00 -16.29
C HIS A 46 9.10 -10.13 -16.86
N SER A 47 9.75 -11.15 -17.42
CA SER A 47 9.08 -12.35 -17.94
C SER A 47 8.42 -13.20 -16.85
N SER A 48 8.87 -13.08 -15.60
CA SER A 48 8.34 -13.81 -14.45
C SER A 48 8.10 -12.91 -13.25
N LEU A 49 7.06 -13.22 -12.49
CA LEU A 49 6.77 -12.61 -11.19
C LEU A 49 7.85 -12.90 -10.16
N THR A 50 8.57 -14.03 -10.25
CA THR A 50 9.62 -14.43 -9.30
C THR A 50 10.69 -13.35 -9.14
N SER A 51 11.11 -12.72 -10.24
CA SER A 51 12.11 -11.64 -10.21
C SER A 51 11.59 -10.35 -9.56
N THR A 52 10.27 -10.19 -9.46
CA THR A 52 9.60 -9.01 -8.91
C THR A 52 9.21 -9.20 -7.43
N GLN A 53 9.12 -10.45 -6.95
CA GLN A 53 8.75 -10.78 -5.56
C GLN A 53 9.64 -10.10 -4.50
N VAL A 54 10.90 -9.82 -4.82
CA VAL A 54 11.83 -9.12 -3.92
C VAL A 54 11.30 -7.75 -3.47
N TYR A 55 10.44 -7.10 -4.26
CA TYR A 55 9.87 -5.79 -3.93
C TYR A 55 8.61 -5.87 -3.04
N ALA A 56 8.03 -7.05 -2.87
CA ALA A 56 6.81 -7.25 -2.08
C ALA A 56 6.96 -6.80 -0.63
N ARG A 57 8.17 -6.95 -0.06
CA ARG A 57 8.43 -6.52 1.32
C ARG A 57 8.31 -5.01 1.52
N LEU A 58 8.48 -4.23 0.46
CA LEU A 58 8.40 -2.77 0.53
C LEU A 58 6.96 -2.25 0.52
N SER A 59 5.98 -3.10 0.22
CA SER A 59 4.56 -2.72 0.13
C SER A 59 3.80 -2.82 1.46
N ILE A 60 4.48 -2.94 2.61
CA ILE A 60 3.79 -3.12 3.90
C ILE A 60 3.09 -1.82 4.36
N ALA A 61 3.72 -0.66 4.20
CA ALA A 61 3.10 0.64 4.51
C ALA A 61 1.78 0.91 3.76
N PRO A 62 1.69 0.68 2.44
CA PRO A 62 0.44 0.88 1.69
C PRO A 62 -0.65 -0.14 2.01
N VAL A 63 -0.34 -1.30 2.61
CA VAL A 63 -1.36 -2.27 3.04
C VAL A 63 -2.18 -1.74 4.21
N CYS A 64 -1.53 -1.14 5.22
CA CYS A 64 -2.24 -0.51 6.33
C CYS A 64 -3.11 0.65 5.83
N GLN A 65 -2.55 1.52 4.99
CA GLN A 65 -3.29 2.64 4.41
C GLN A 65 -4.50 2.18 3.58
N ALA A 66 -4.34 1.17 2.73
CA ALA A 66 -5.45 0.64 1.94
C ALA A 66 -6.54 0.00 2.82
N LEU A 67 -6.17 -0.64 3.93
CA LEU A 67 -7.11 -1.18 4.91
C LEU A 67 -7.91 -0.06 5.57
N ASP A 68 -7.23 1.00 6.03
CA ASP A 68 -7.86 2.16 6.67
C ASP A 68 -8.81 2.88 5.69
N GLU A 69 -8.40 3.08 4.45
CA GLU A 69 -9.24 3.65 3.39
C GLU A 69 -10.49 2.80 3.10
N GLN A 70 -10.36 1.46 3.05
CA GLN A 70 -11.52 0.59 2.88
C GLN A 70 -12.44 0.61 4.10
N ALA A 71 -11.88 0.63 5.32
CA ALA A 71 -12.65 0.74 6.54
C ALA A 71 -13.48 2.04 6.56
N GLU A 72 -12.89 3.17 6.19
CA GLU A 72 -13.61 4.43 6.04
C GLU A 72 -14.73 4.35 5.01
N ARG A 73 -14.49 3.74 3.84
CA ARG A 73 -15.52 3.59 2.80
C ARG A 73 -16.70 2.75 3.28
N ILE A 74 -16.43 1.67 4.01
CA ILE A 74 -17.46 0.81 4.62
C ILE A 74 -18.26 1.62 5.64
N LEU A 75 -17.59 2.29 6.58
CA LEU A 75 -18.23 3.11 7.62
C LEU A 75 -19.07 4.26 7.06
N ARG A 76 -18.68 4.85 5.93
CA ARG A 76 -19.47 5.89 5.24
C ARG A 76 -20.73 5.34 4.57
N THR A 77 -20.72 4.06 4.18
CA THR A 77 -21.83 3.41 3.47
C THR A 77 -22.83 2.80 4.45
N VAL A 78 -22.34 2.27 5.57
CA VAL A 78 -23.16 1.91 6.72
C VAL A 78 -23.60 3.22 7.36
N ALA A 79 -24.77 3.72 6.97
CA ALA A 79 -25.42 4.82 7.69
C ALA A 79 -25.28 4.57 9.21
N PRO A 80 -25.04 5.59 10.05
CA PRO A 80 -25.06 5.37 11.48
C PRO A 80 -26.41 4.70 11.77
N VAL A 81 -26.38 3.47 12.27
CA VAL A 81 -27.56 2.93 12.95
C VAL A 81 -27.85 4.01 13.98
N PRO A 82 -28.97 4.75 13.86
CA PRO A 82 -29.19 5.86 14.75
C PRO A 82 -29.19 5.25 16.14
N ALA A 83 -28.30 5.72 17.01
CA ALA A 83 -28.24 5.32 18.41
C ALA A 83 -29.55 5.62 19.16
N LEU A 84 -30.56 6.18 18.48
CA LEU A 84 -31.92 6.39 18.95
C LEU A 84 -32.96 5.37 18.44
N ALA A 85 -32.62 4.35 17.65
CA ALA A 85 -33.60 3.41 17.10
C ALA A 85 -33.96 2.24 18.04
N LEU A 86 -33.28 2.09 19.17
CA LEU A 86 -33.70 1.19 20.24
C LEU A 86 -33.71 1.98 21.54
N GLY A 87 -34.89 2.17 22.12
CA GLY A 87 -35.06 2.85 23.39
C GLY A 87 -34.25 2.14 24.47
N VAL A 88 -33.15 2.76 24.88
CA VAL A 88 -32.36 2.35 26.05
C VAL A 88 -32.75 3.16 27.29
N GLU A 89 -33.85 3.92 27.23
CA GLU A 89 -34.37 4.69 28.38
C GLU A 89 -35.19 3.85 29.38
N GLN A 90 -35.17 2.51 29.29
CA GLN A 90 -35.98 1.63 30.17
C GLN A 90 -35.18 0.62 30.99
N ILE A 91 -33.84 0.65 30.97
CA ILE A 91 -33.02 -0.34 31.68
C ILE A 91 -32.76 0.04 33.15
N GLU A 92 -32.98 1.30 33.57
CA GLU A 92 -32.71 1.73 34.96
C GLU A 92 -33.83 1.47 35.98
N GLN A 93 -35.04 1.01 35.57
CA GLN A 93 -36.15 0.75 36.51
C GLN A 93 -36.39 -0.73 36.87
N ALA A 94 -35.57 -1.66 36.37
CA ALA A 94 -35.76 -3.09 36.63
C ALA A 94 -35.06 -3.61 37.91
N ASP A 95 -34.17 -2.82 38.54
CA ASP A 95 -33.38 -3.24 39.72
C ASP A 95 -34.04 -2.91 41.09
N GLU A 96 -35.27 -2.37 41.12
CA GLU A 96 -35.94 -1.98 42.37
C GLU A 96 -36.91 -3.04 42.97
N TRP A 97 -37.06 -4.22 42.36
CA TRP A 97 -37.95 -5.28 42.86
C TRP A 97 -37.16 -6.52 43.30
N SER A 98 -36.38 -6.38 44.37
CA SER A 98 -35.78 -7.50 45.11
C SER A 98 -35.69 -7.24 46.62
N GLY A 99 -36.65 -6.50 47.18
CA GLY A 99 -36.83 -6.30 48.62
C GLY A 99 -38.27 -6.49 49.05
#